data_AF-Q9KAS2-F1
#
_entry.id   AF-Q9KAS2-F1
#
_cell.length_a   1.000
_cell.length_b   1.000
_cell.length_c   1.000
_cell.angle_alpha   90.00
_cell.angle_beta   90.00
_cell.angle_gamma   90.00
#
_symmetry.space_group_name_H-M   'P 1'
#
loop_
_entity.id
_entity.type
_entity.pdbx_description
1 polymer ?
#
loop_
_entity_poly.entity_id
_entity_poly.type
_entity_poly.pdbx_seq_one_letter_code
_entity_poly.pdbx_strand_id
1 'polypeptide(L)'
;MKRFCLQGIVLLTAFLLAISSFVLFVVRDDYETGQLIHNEKPSCSKNVFIYYTEKQVEITNEKNDDQKEKGNGEEDGVQEEEPSGEDESGEEQEGQRDGDDLPEIVWGVDSVNVTDSSFLDCVTTNFGSPTIWGRYLGDKEDVSYGLTPEEIELLHDHDISILIIYNQFIDATGYETGVNEAEGALAFAEELGIPEGVAIFANVEPEYPVDGAFLAGWYDTLTEANYPPALYGLFDDDSNVTIALEEAREENETIFEELILWSNQPQVGITSEENAPDSFDVNAPDGSRPLGWQYGLEADTCNIDTNLFVGEMLNYTWGSAE
;
A
#
# COMPACT_ATOMS: atom_id res chain seq x y z
N MET A 1 8.17 -48.41 55.56
CA MET A 1 7.10 -48.94 54.67
C MET A 1 5.96 -47.96 54.36
N LYS A 2 5.52 -47.06 55.27
CA LYS A 2 4.39 -46.14 54.96
C LYS A 2 4.71 -44.92 54.07
N ARG A 3 5.98 -44.52 53.92
CA ARG A 3 6.36 -43.35 53.07
C ARG A 3 6.48 -43.66 51.57
N PHE A 4 6.81 -44.90 51.20
CA PHE A 4 6.93 -45.31 49.79
C PHE A 4 5.59 -45.51 49.10
N CYS A 5 4.51 -45.80 49.83
CA CYS A 5 3.19 -46.01 49.25
C CYS A 5 2.50 -44.69 48.82
N LEU A 6 2.82 -43.58 49.50
CA LEU A 6 2.18 -42.29 49.23
C LEU A 6 2.79 -41.58 48.01
N GLN A 7 4.10 -41.70 47.78
CA GLN A 7 4.75 -41.16 46.58
C GLN A 7 4.34 -41.88 45.29
N GLY A 8 4.10 -43.20 45.36
CA GLY A 8 3.61 -43.96 44.20
C GLY A 8 2.21 -43.56 43.75
N ILE A 9 1.33 -43.21 44.70
CA ILE A 9 -0.05 -42.81 44.39
C ILE A 9 -0.09 -41.41 43.74
N VAL A 10 0.74 -40.47 44.21
CA VAL A 10 0.79 -39.10 43.66
C VAL A 10 1.35 -39.09 42.23
N LEU A 11 2.36 -39.91 41.95
CA LEU A 11 2.93 -40.04 40.60
C LEU A 11 1.96 -40.73 39.62
N LEU A 12 1.19 -41.72 40.09
CA LEU A 12 0.18 -42.39 39.26
C LEU A 12 -0.99 -41.47 38.90
N THR A 13 -1.43 -40.61 39.83
CA THR A 13 -2.50 -39.63 39.56
C THR A 13 -2.06 -38.51 38.62
N ALA A 14 -0.80 -38.05 38.72
CA ALA A 14 -0.26 -37.06 37.78
C ALA A 14 -0.12 -37.63 36.35
N PHE A 15 0.29 -38.90 36.23
CA PHE A 15 0.42 -39.56 34.93
C PHE A 15 -0.94 -39.82 34.24
N LEU A 16 -1.98 -40.18 35.01
CA LEU A 16 -3.34 -40.38 34.47
C LEU A 16 -3.99 -39.07 34.01
N LEU A 17 -3.74 -37.95 34.69
CA LEU A 17 -4.23 -36.63 34.27
C LEU A 17 -3.53 -36.13 32.99
N ALA A 18 -2.24 -36.40 32.83
CA ALA A 18 -1.50 -36.07 31.61
C ALA A 18 -1.99 -36.86 30.38
N ILE A 19 -2.29 -38.17 30.55
CA ILE A 19 -2.85 -38.99 29.46
C ILE A 19 -4.26 -38.54 29.06
N SER A 20 -5.11 -38.17 30.03
CA SER A 20 -6.46 -37.67 29.74
C SER A 20 -6.46 -36.35 28.96
N SER A 21 -5.46 -35.50 29.18
CA SER A 21 -5.32 -34.21 28.48
C SER A 21 -4.79 -34.40 27.06
N PHE A 22 -3.93 -35.40 26.83
CA PHE A 22 -3.42 -35.73 25.50
C PHE A 22 -4.49 -36.39 24.60
N VAL A 23 -5.38 -37.21 25.16
CA VAL A 23 -6.50 -37.82 24.41
C VAL A 23 -7.53 -36.76 23.99
N LEU A 24 -7.73 -35.69 24.77
CA LEU A 24 -8.62 -34.58 24.40
C LEU A 24 -8.04 -33.69 23.28
N PHE A 25 -6.72 -33.65 23.13
CA PHE A 25 -6.06 -32.89 22.06
C PHE A 25 -6.05 -33.66 20.74
N VAL A 26 -5.84 -34.98 20.77
CA VAL A 26 -5.81 -35.83 19.55
C VAL A 26 -7.20 -36.15 19.00
N VAL A 27 -8.26 -36.14 19.83
CA VAL A 27 -9.63 -36.47 19.37
C VAL A 27 -10.37 -35.26 18.77
N ARG A 28 -9.79 -34.04 18.80
CA ARG A 28 -10.45 -32.83 18.29
C ARG A 28 -10.13 -32.52 16.81
N ASP A 29 -9.17 -33.22 16.19
CA ASP A 29 -8.70 -32.93 14.83
C ASP A 29 -9.29 -33.81 13.70
N ASP A 30 -10.17 -34.78 13.98
CA ASP A 30 -10.69 -35.70 12.96
C ASP A 30 -12.24 -35.77 12.91
N TYR A 31 -12.91 -34.69 12.47
CA TYR A 31 -14.27 -34.66 11.87
C TYR A 31 -14.37 -33.32 11.11
N GLU A 32 -14.56 -33.18 9.80
CA GLU A 32 -15.27 -34.01 8.84
C GLU A 32 -14.64 -33.96 7.43
N THR A 33 -14.53 -35.13 6.82
CA THR A 33 -14.36 -35.34 5.38
C THR A 33 -15.61 -34.97 4.60
N GLY A 34 -15.43 -34.35 3.43
CA GLY A 34 -16.51 -33.96 2.53
C GLY A 34 -17.35 -35.08 1.94
N GLN A 35 -18.52 -34.68 1.44
CA GLN A 35 -19.29 -35.41 0.43
C GLN A 35 -19.95 -34.46 -0.57
N LEU A 36 -19.77 -34.81 -1.84
CA LEU A 36 -20.32 -34.19 -3.05
C LEU A 36 -21.85 -34.28 -3.09
N ILE A 37 -22.54 -33.17 -3.41
CA ILE A 37 -23.86 -33.21 -4.09
C ILE A 37 -23.93 -32.09 -5.14
N HIS A 38 -24.41 -32.49 -6.31
CA HIS A 38 -24.62 -31.75 -7.56
C HIS A 38 -25.85 -30.82 -7.48
N ASN A 39 -25.76 -29.65 -8.13
CA ASN A 39 -26.82 -28.79 -8.70
C ASN A 39 -28.01 -28.34 -7.83
N GLU A 40 -28.09 -27.04 -7.56
CA GLU A 40 -29.20 -26.15 -7.96
C GLU A 40 -28.88 -24.68 -7.56
N LYS A 41 -29.11 -23.71 -8.48
CA LYS A 41 -29.04 -22.26 -8.19
C LYS A 41 -30.21 -21.82 -7.31
N PRO A 42 -29.97 -20.93 -6.34
CA PRO A 42 -30.80 -19.72 -6.18
C PRO A 42 -29.91 -18.49 -5.83
N SER A 43 -29.94 -17.37 -6.56
CA SER A 43 -30.88 -16.23 -6.39
C SER A 43 -31.22 -15.88 -4.94
N CYS A 44 -30.54 -14.89 -4.33
CA CYS A 44 -31.09 -13.59 -3.88
C CYS A 44 -30.20 -12.86 -2.87
N SER A 45 -29.89 -11.60 -3.19
CA SER A 45 -30.20 -10.40 -2.38
C SER A 45 -29.90 -10.39 -0.87
N LYS A 46 -28.97 -9.48 -0.53
CA LYS A 46 -28.95 -8.51 0.59
C LYS A 46 -28.93 -9.03 2.02
N ASN A 47 -27.89 -8.63 2.75
CA ASN A 47 -27.99 -7.79 3.94
C ASN A 47 -26.66 -7.06 4.18
N VAL A 48 -26.53 -5.86 3.60
CA VAL A 48 -25.55 -4.87 4.07
C VAL A 48 -26.28 -4.00 5.09
N PHE A 49 -25.81 -4.00 6.33
CA PHE A 49 -26.27 -3.08 7.36
C PHE A 49 -25.56 -1.75 7.14
N ILE A 50 -26.28 -0.75 6.61
CA ILE A 50 -25.80 0.63 6.58
C ILE A 50 -26.70 1.48 7.47
N TYR A 51 -26.09 2.20 8.42
CA TYR A 51 -26.73 3.26 9.16
C TYR A 51 -26.66 4.56 8.36
N TYR A 52 -27.74 4.94 7.67
CA TYR A 52 -27.90 6.30 7.14
C TYR A 52 -29.01 7.04 7.88
N THR A 53 -28.72 8.29 8.25
CA THR A 53 -29.70 9.27 8.70
C THR A 53 -30.18 10.08 7.49
N GLU A 54 -31.49 10.04 7.21
CA GLU A 54 -32.08 10.73 6.06
C GLU A 54 -32.18 12.25 6.29
N LYS A 55 -31.61 13.04 5.38
CA LYS A 55 -32.06 14.41 5.12
C LYS A 55 -32.37 14.57 3.64
N GLN A 56 -33.65 14.76 3.35
CA GLN A 56 -34.25 14.88 2.03
C GLN A 56 -33.79 16.17 1.32
N VAL A 57 -33.32 16.05 0.08
CA VAL A 57 -33.20 17.17 -0.88
C VAL A 57 -33.88 16.74 -2.18
N GLU A 58 -34.90 17.52 -2.57
CA GLU A 58 -35.62 17.40 -3.85
C GLU A 58 -34.70 17.78 -5.01
N ILE A 59 -34.54 16.88 -5.99
CA ILE A 59 -33.98 17.21 -7.31
C ILE A 59 -35.13 17.26 -8.32
N THR A 60 -35.28 18.42 -8.96
CA THR A 60 -36.17 18.63 -10.11
C THR A 60 -35.40 18.34 -11.39
N ASN A 61 -35.98 17.47 -12.23
CA ASN A 61 -35.47 17.10 -13.55
C ASN A 61 -35.84 18.17 -14.59
N GLU A 62 -34.87 18.70 -15.33
CA GLU A 62 -35.10 19.24 -16.67
C GLU A 62 -34.14 18.60 -17.67
N LYS A 63 -34.74 17.91 -18.64
CA LYS A 63 -34.14 17.46 -19.89
C LYS A 63 -34.00 18.64 -20.84
N ASN A 64 -32.91 18.72 -21.59
CA ASN A 64 -32.96 19.22 -22.96
C ASN A 64 -32.04 18.39 -23.86
N ASP A 65 -32.70 17.79 -24.84
CA ASP A 65 -32.19 17.17 -26.05
C ASP A 65 -32.17 18.28 -27.11
N ASP A 66 -31.09 18.40 -27.90
CA ASP A 66 -31.22 18.64 -29.34
C ASP A 66 -29.85 18.62 -30.04
N GLN A 67 -29.74 17.66 -30.97
CA GLN A 67 -28.74 17.60 -32.02
C GLN A 67 -28.94 18.72 -33.05
N LYS A 68 -27.86 19.17 -33.71
CA LYS A 68 -27.90 19.37 -35.16
C LYS A 68 -26.54 19.32 -35.87
N GLU A 69 -26.60 18.63 -36.99
CA GLU A 69 -25.59 18.23 -37.97
C GLU A 69 -24.95 19.33 -38.85
N LYS A 70 -23.73 18.99 -39.31
CA LYS A 70 -23.15 19.04 -40.68
C LYS A 70 -22.74 20.36 -41.35
N GLY A 71 -21.48 20.34 -41.82
CA GLY A 71 -20.96 21.08 -42.98
C GLY A 71 -19.64 20.48 -43.48
N ASN A 72 -19.65 19.98 -44.72
CA ASN A 72 -18.60 19.29 -45.49
C ASN A 72 -17.32 20.11 -45.78
N GLY A 73 -16.22 19.39 -46.07
CA GLY A 73 -15.11 19.86 -46.92
C GLY A 73 -13.97 18.85 -47.09
N GLU A 74 -14.05 18.02 -48.15
CA GLU A 74 -12.98 17.29 -48.88
C GLU A 74 -11.76 18.21 -49.19
N GLU A 75 -10.52 17.83 -49.51
CA GLU A 75 -9.83 16.66 -50.12
C GLU A 75 -8.31 17.01 -50.00
N ASP A 76 -7.38 16.11 -49.61
CA ASP A 76 -6.48 15.27 -50.44
C ASP A 76 -5.00 15.62 -50.22
N GLY A 77 -4.13 14.60 -50.11
CA GLY A 77 -2.68 14.76 -50.14
C GLY A 77 -1.87 13.62 -49.52
N VAL A 78 -1.88 12.45 -50.16
CA VAL A 78 -0.94 11.33 -49.92
C VAL A 78 0.47 11.69 -50.40
N GLN A 79 1.49 11.37 -49.61
CA GLN A 79 2.80 10.96 -50.14
C GLN A 79 3.58 10.13 -49.10
N GLU A 80 3.75 8.85 -49.42
CA GLU A 80 4.73 7.93 -48.85
C GLU A 80 6.13 8.29 -49.38
N GLU A 81 7.17 8.29 -48.54
CA GLU A 81 8.53 7.82 -48.87
C GLU A 81 9.27 7.34 -47.59
N GLU A 82 9.67 6.07 -47.62
CA GLU A 82 10.78 5.42 -46.87
C GLU A 82 11.75 4.90 -47.97
N PRO A 83 13.00 4.45 -47.72
CA PRO A 83 13.69 4.20 -46.44
C PRO A 83 15.19 4.63 -46.40
N SER A 84 15.89 4.39 -45.27
CA SER A 84 17.16 3.61 -45.16
C SER A 84 18.24 4.14 -44.18
N GLY A 85 18.78 3.20 -43.38
CA GLY A 85 20.09 3.21 -42.69
C GLY A 85 20.14 3.94 -41.34
N GLU A 86 20.85 3.51 -40.30
CA GLU A 86 21.81 2.42 -40.01
C GLU A 86 21.87 2.28 -38.48
N ASP A 87 22.23 1.08 -38.01
CA ASP A 87 22.44 0.71 -36.61
C ASP A 87 23.47 1.62 -35.91
N GLU A 88 23.18 2.10 -34.69
CA GLU A 88 24.20 2.23 -33.65
C GLU A 88 23.59 1.91 -32.27
N SER A 89 24.18 0.89 -31.64
CA SER A 89 24.00 0.48 -30.25
C SER A 89 24.36 1.62 -29.29
N GLY A 90 23.39 2.11 -28.52
CA GLY A 90 23.60 2.93 -27.34
C GLY A 90 23.21 2.13 -26.10
N GLU A 91 24.15 1.96 -25.18
CA GLU A 91 23.89 1.44 -23.84
C GLU A 91 22.94 2.40 -23.12
N GLU A 92 21.76 1.92 -22.74
CA GLU A 92 20.78 2.67 -21.94
C GLU A 92 21.38 2.86 -20.54
N GLN A 93 21.74 4.11 -20.23
CA GLN A 93 22.01 4.55 -18.87
C GLN A 93 20.67 4.93 -18.25
N GLU A 94 20.33 4.27 -17.14
CA GLU A 94 19.20 4.61 -16.30
C GLU A 94 19.25 6.10 -15.93
N GLY A 95 18.28 6.86 -16.42
CA GLY A 95 18.16 8.29 -16.22
C GLY A 95 17.71 8.58 -14.79
N GLN A 96 18.66 8.72 -13.89
CA GLN A 96 18.41 9.31 -12.58
C GLN A 96 17.98 10.78 -12.79
N ARG A 97 16.76 11.14 -12.39
CA ARG A 97 16.24 12.51 -12.53
C ARG A 97 17.13 13.46 -11.70
N ASP A 98 17.90 14.31 -12.37
CA ASP A 98 18.75 15.31 -11.71
C ASP A 98 17.86 16.23 -10.84
N GLY A 99 18.21 16.37 -9.55
CA GLY A 99 17.39 17.02 -8.52
C GLY A 99 17.13 18.53 -8.69
N ASP A 100 17.56 19.16 -9.78
CA ASP A 100 17.36 20.60 -10.03
C ASP A 100 16.01 20.92 -10.73
N ASP A 101 15.28 19.92 -11.25
CA ASP A 101 14.03 20.12 -12.02
C ASP A 101 12.77 19.54 -11.34
N LEU A 102 12.89 18.91 -10.16
CA LEU A 102 11.72 18.37 -9.46
C LEU A 102 10.90 19.50 -8.79
N PRO A 103 9.55 19.42 -8.82
CA PRO A 103 8.71 20.33 -8.06
C PRO A 103 9.03 20.24 -6.55
N GLU A 104 8.79 21.31 -5.80
CA GLU A 104 9.04 21.30 -4.34
C GLU A 104 8.11 20.32 -3.62
N ILE A 105 6.82 20.36 -3.97
CA ILE A 105 5.76 19.51 -3.43
C ILE A 105 4.89 19.03 -4.59
N VAL A 106 4.44 17.79 -4.53
CA VAL A 106 3.44 17.22 -5.44
C VAL A 106 2.24 16.68 -4.68
N TRP A 107 1.08 16.73 -5.31
CA TRP A 107 -0.14 16.16 -4.80
C TRP A 107 -0.33 14.74 -5.32
N GLY A 108 -0.86 13.87 -4.48
CA GLY A 108 -1.15 12.50 -4.83
C GLY A 108 -2.26 11.91 -3.98
N VAL A 109 -2.58 10.65 -4.26
CA VAL A 109 -3.64 9.91 -3.61
C VAL A 109 -3.16 8.50 -3.30
N ASP A 110 -3.86 7.79 -2.42
CA ASP A 110 -3.72 6.35 -2.30
C ASP A 110 -5.09 5.70 -2.17
N SER A 111 -5.18 4.41 -2.49
CA SER A 111 -6.44 3.68 -2.46
C SER A 111 -6.28 2.21 -2.14
N VAL A 112 -7.23 1.68 -1.36
CA VAL A 112 -7.37 0.25 -1.09
C VAL A 112 -7.96 -0.53 -2.26
N ASN A 113 -8.75 0.12 -3.12
CA ASN A 113 -9.38 -0.48 -4.29
C ASN A 113 -8.47 -0.40 -5.51
N VAL A 114 -8.66 -1.36 -6.43
CA VAL A 114 -8.07 -1.33 -7.78
C VAL A 114 -8.51 -0.07 -8.51
N THR A 115 -7.55 0.59 -9.15
CA THR A 115 -7.75 1.76 -10.00
C THR A 115 -8.04 1.33 -11.42
N ASP A 116 -9.32 1.35 -11.78
CA ASP A 116 -9.75 1.28 -13.17
C ASP A 116 -9.97 2.68 -13.75
N SER A 117 -10.23 2.77 -15.06
CA SER A 117 -10.43 4.07 -15.72
C SER A 117 -11.59 4.87 -15.13
N SER A 118 -12.65 4.21 -14.65
CA SER A 118 -13.78 4.92 -14.05
C SER A 118 -13.42 5.50 -12.68
N PHE A 119 -12.58 4.80 -11.91
CA PHE A 119 -12.12 5.29 -10.63
C PHE A 119 -11.10 6.43 -10.80
N LEU A 120 -10.18 6.30 -11.76
CA LEU A 120 -9.27 7.39 -12.14
C LEU A 120 -10.04 8.63 -12.63
N ASP A 121 -11.05 8.46 -13.48
CA ASP A 121 -11.93 9.54 -13.93
C ASP A 121 -12.67 10.22 -12.77
N CYS A 122 -13.09 9.44 -11.76
CA CYS A 122 -13.70 9.98 -10.54
C CYS A 122 -12.73 10.94 -9.85
N VAL A 123 -11.49 10.49 -9.61
CA VAL A 123 -10.48 11.29 -8.90
C VAL A 123 -10.12 12.55 -9.69
N THR A 124 -9.81 12.41 -10.98
CA THR A 124 -9.44 13.53 -11.85
C THR A 124 -10.54 14.57 -12.00
N THR A 125 -11.81 14.14 -12.01
CA THR A 125 -12.96 15.07 -12.13
C THR A 125 -13.28 15.79 -10.83
N ASN A 126 -13.13 15.13 -9.67
CA ASN A 126 -13.63 15.65 -8.39
C ASN A 126 -12.53 16.23 -7.48
N PHE A 127 -11.29 15.78 -7.63
CA PHE A 127 -10.20 16.12 -6.72
C PHE A 127 -9.03 16.79 -7.43
N GLY A 128 -8.57 16.26 -8.56
CA GLY A 128 -7.38 16.79 -9.24
C GLY A 128 -6.59 15.69 -9.92
N SER A 129 -5.44 16.04 -10.50
CA SER A 129 -4.60 15.10 -11.26
C SER A 129 -3.45 14.61 -10.38
N PRO A 130 -3.54 13.41 -9.78
CA PRO A 130 -2.50 12.94 -8.87
C PRO A 130 -1.19 12.70 -9.63
N THR A 131 -0.08 13.19 -9.09
CA THR A 131 1.26 12.86 -9.61
C THR A 131 1.76 11.51 -9.09
N ILE A 132 1.35 11.16 -7.86
CA ILE A 132 1.67 9.88 -7.22
C ILE A 132 0.38 9.18 -6.81
N TRP A 133 0.31 7.87 -7.03
CA TRP A 133 -0.76 6.99 -6.55
C TRP A 133 -0.21 5.86 -5.69
N GLY A 134 -0.55 5.83 -4.41
CA GLY A 134 -0.18 4.76 -3.47
C GLY A 134 -1.02 3.50 -3.66
N ARG A 135 -0.37 2.36 -3.86
CA ARG A 135 -1.02 1.07 -4.13
C ARG A 135 -0.32 -0.10 -3.45
N TYR A 136 -1.12 -1.10 -3.08
CA TYR A 136 -0.67 -2.27 -2.34
C TYR A 136 -0.06 -3.34 -3.25
N LEU A 137 1.04 -3.96 -2.81
CA LEU A 137 1.71 -5.03 -3.56
C LEU A 137 0.85 -6.28 -3.75
N GLY A 138 -0.02 -6.60 -2.79
CA GLY A 138 -0.80 -7.84 -2.79
C GLY A 138 -2.16 -7.68 -2.14
N ASP A 139 -3.04 -8.63 -2.45
CA ASP A 139 -4.36 -8.71 -1.81
C ASP A 139 -4.21 -9.00 -0.31
N LYS A 140 -5.02 -8.32 0.50
CA LYS A 140 -5.23 -8.64 1.91
C LYS A 140 -6.73 -8.72 2.14
N GLU A 141 -7.21 -9.91 2.47
CA GLU A 141 -8.64 -10.22 2.59
C GLU A 141 -9.37 -9.16 3.43
N ASP A 142 -10.44 -8.59 2.87
CA ASP A 142 -11.27 -7.54 3.47
C ASP A 142 -10.53 -6.23 3.83
N VAL A 143 -9.29 -6.03 3.39
CA VAL A 143 -8.46 -4.84 3.70
C VAL A 143 -8.03 -4.09 2.45
N SER A 144 -7.36 -4.75 1.50
CA SER A 144 -6.80 -4.10 0.31
C SER A 144 -6.74 -5.04 -0.89
N TYR A 145 -6.80 -4.45 -2.08
CA TYR A 145 -6.54 -5.14 -3.33
C TYR A 145 -5.13 -4.83 -3.82
N GLY A 146 -4.42 -5.88 -4.24
CA GLY A 146 -3.09 -5.80 -4.83
C GLY A 146 -3.09 -5.14 -6.20
N LEU A 147 -1.94 -4.58 -6.55
CA LEU A 147 -1.67 -3.97 -7.84
C LEU A 147 -1.80 -5.02 -8.96
N THR A 148 -2.40 -4.64 -10.09
CA THR A 148 -2.50 -5.51 -11.27
C THR A 148 -1.74 -4.94 -12.46
N PRO A 149 -1.32 -5.77 -13.44
CA PRO A 149 -0.68 -5.28 -14.67
C PRO A 149 -1.51 -4.24 -15.43
N GLU A 150 -2.83 -4.41 -15.49
CA GLU A 150 -3.72 -3.44 -16.16
C GLU A 150 -3.81 -2.12 -15.40
N GLU A 151 -3.76 -2.15 -14.06
CA GLU A 151 -3.71 -0.95 -13.23
C GLU A 151 -2.38 -0.21 -13.40
N ILE A 152 -1.26 -0.95 -13.47
CA ILE A 152 0.07 -0.36 -13.72
C ILE A 152 0.08 0.37 -15.06
N GLU A 153 -0.33 -0.30 -16.14
CA GLU A 153 -0.40 0.28 -17.48
C GLU A 153 -1.29 1.54 -17.49
N LEU A 154 -2.47 1.47 -16.86
CA LEU A 154 -3.38 2.62 -16.77
C LEU A 154 -2.74 3.83 -16.08
N LEU A 155 -2.09 3.64 -14.93
CA LEU A 155 -1.48 4.74 -14.16
C LEU A 155 -0.29 5.34 -14.92
N HIS A 156 0.58 4.50 -15.49
CA HIS A 156 1.72 4.95 -16.27
C HIS A 156 1.32 5.66 -17.56
N ASP A 157 0.27 5.22 -18.25
CA ASP A 157 -0.29 5.89 -19.44
C ASP A 157 -0.83 7.30 -19.15
N HIS A 158 -1.06 7.63 -17.87
CA HIS A 158 -1.51 8.95 -17.40
C HIS A 158 -0.41 9.74 -16.70
N ASP A 159 0.86 9.33 -16.85
CA ASP A 159 2.03 9.94 -16.22
C ASP A 159 1.96 9.96 -14.67
N ILE A 160 1.30 8.96 -14.09
CA ILE A 160 1.14 8.81 -12.63
C ILE A 160 2.18 7.82 -12.13
N SER A 161 3.06 8.26 -11.24
CA SER A 161 4.01 7.38 -10.57
C SER A 161 3.33 6.55 -9.47
N ILE A 162 3.72 5.30 -9.30
CA ILE A 162 3.13 4.40 -8.32
C ILE A 162 4.00 4.35 -7.06
N LEU A 163 3.42 4.66 -5.89
CA LEU A 163 4.04 4.44 -4.58
C LEU A 163 3.66 3.05 -4.07
N ILE A 164 4.65 2.27 -3.66
CA ILE A 164 4.49 0.84 -3.38
C ILE A 164 4.30 0.58 -1.88
N ILE A 165 3.19 -0.07 -1.53
CA ILE A 165 2.79 -0.32 -0.14
C ILE A 165 2.78 -1.83 0.14
N TYR A 166 3.47 -2.23 1.21
CA TYR A 166 3.45 -3.60 1.72
C TYR A 166 2.72 -3.66 3.07
N ASN A 167 1.62 -4.42 3.15
CA ASN A 167 0.76 -4.49 4.34
C ASN A 167 0.43 -5.92 4.80
N GLN A 168 1.23 -6.92 4.44
CA GLN A 168 0.88 -8.34 4.67
C GLN A 168 1.15 -8.83 6.10
N PHE A 169 1.50 -7.91 7.01
CA PHE A 169 1.71 -8.18 8.43
C PHE A 169 0.70 -7.44 9.32
N ILE A 170 0.67 -7.85 10.59
CA ILE A 170 -0.04 -7.17 11.70
C ILE A 170 0.82 -7.07 12.97
N ASP A 171 2.06 -7.58 12.91
CA ASP A 171 3.04 -7.61 13.98
C ASP A 171 4.40 -7.33 13.36
N ALA A 172 4.99 -6.21 13.72
CA ALA A 172 6.25 -5.71 13.21
C ALA A 172 7.33 -5.78 14.30
N THR A 173 7.44 -6.91 15.00
CA THR A 173 8.43 -7.09 16.08
C THR A 173 9.48 -8.14 15.77
N GLY A 174 10.73 -7.80 16.07
CA GLY A 174 11.90 -8.67 15.92
C GLY A 174 12.54 -8.64 14.53
N TYR A 175 13.86 -8.74 14.52
CA TYR A 175 14.69 -8.67 13.32
C TYR A 175 14.32 -9.71 12.25
N GLU A 176 14.19 -10.98 12.64
CA GLU A 176 13.83 -12.04 11.68
C GLU A 176 12.45 -11.82 11.07
N THR A 177 11.51 -11.21 11.80
CA THR A 177 10.21 -10.82 11.24
C THR A 177 10.41 -9.74 10.17
N GLY A 178 11.21 -8.71 10.46
CA GLY A 178 11.55 -7.67 9.48
C GLY A 178 12.18 -8.21 8.20
N VAL A 179 13.10 -9.17 8.33
CA VAL A 179 13.70 -9.88 7.19
C VAL A 179 12.64 -10.63 6.38
N ASN A 180 11.83 -11.48 7.04
CA ASN A 180 10.83 -12.29 6.35
C ASN A 180 9.77 -11.43 5.62
N GLU A 181 9.35 -10.33 6.24
CA GLU A 181 8.39 -9.40 5.64
C GLU A 181 9.00 -8.64 4.44
N ALA A 182 10.27 -8.23 4.53
CA ALA A 182 10.99 -7.63 3.42
C ALA A 182 11.19 -8.61 2.26
N GLU A 183 11.56 -9.86 2.53
CA GLU A 183 11.65 -10.92 1.52
C GLU A 183 10.28 -11.17 0.84
N GLY A 184 9.19 -11.14 1.62
CA GLY A 184 7.83 -11.22 1.08
C GLY A 184 7.50 -10.06 0.13
N ALA A 185 7.86 -8.83 0.50
CA ALA A 185 7.67 -7.66 -0.34
C ALA A 185 8.51 -7.73 -1.63
N LEU A 186 9.76 -8.18 -1.55
CA LEU A 186 10.64 -8.38 -2.71
C LEU A 186 10.09 -9.44 -3.66
N ALA A 187 9.46 -10.51 -3.16
CA ALA A 187 8.84 -11.51 -4.00
C ALA A 187 7.67 -10.93 -4.83
N PHE A 188 6.85 -10.05 -4.24
CA PHE A 188 5.82 -9.32 -5.00
C PHE A 188 6.43 -8.34 -6.00
N ALA A 189 7.49 -7.61 -5.61
CA ALA A 189 8.18 -6.69 -6.50
C ALA A 189 8.76 -7.40 -7.73
N GLU A 190 9.37 -8.57 -7.54
CA GLU A 190 9.87 -9.42 -8.63
C GLU A 190 8.73 -9.92 -9.53
N GLU A 191 7.60 -10.37 -8.95
CA GLU A 191 6.45 -10.85 -9.71
C GLU A 191 5.82 -9.76 -10.59
N LEU A 192 5.74 -8.53 -10.07
CA LEU A 192 5.17 -7.37 -10.77
C LEU A 192 6.18 -6.68 -11.70
N GLY A 193 7.47 -7.01 -11.61
CA GLY A 193 8.52 -6.39 -12.39
C GLY A 193 8.83 -4.95 -11.96
N ILE A 194 8.68 -4.66 -10.66
CA ILE A 194 9.08 -3.36 -10.10
C ILE A 194 10.60 -3.25 -10.22
N PRO A 195 11.14 -2.14 -10.75
CA PRO A 195 12.59 -1.97 -10.86
C PRO A 195 13.24 -1.67 -9.50
N GLU A 196 14.52 -2.00 -9.38
CA GLU A 196 15.37 -1.53 -8.28
C GLU A 196 15.34 0.00 -8.19
N GLY A 197 15.61 0.56 -7.00
CA GLY A 197 15.53 2.00 -6.74
C GLY A 197 14.13 2.52 -6.39
N VAL A 198 13.06 1.76 -6.66
CA VAL A 198 11.71 2.08 -6.16
C VAL A 198 11.61 1.73 -4.68
N ALA A 199 11.12 2.67 -3.87
CA ALA A 199 10.94 2.42 -2.44
C ALA A 199 9.74 1.52 -2.16
N ILE A 200 9.87 0.67 -1.14
CA ILE A 200 8.78 -0.18 -0.65
C ILE A 200 8.43 0.28 0.77
N PHE A 201 7.18 0.70 0.98
CA PHE A 201 6.70 1.19 2.27
C PHE A 201 6.10 0.06 3.10
N ALA A 202 6.71 -0.26 4.24
CA ALA A 202 6.05 -1.07 5.27
C ALA A 202 4.88 -0.28 5.87
N ASN A 203 3.67 -0.82 5.79
CA ASN A 203 2.46 -0.21 6.33
C ASN A 203 2.27 -0.58 7.81
N VAL A 204 2.80 0.24 8.71
CA VAL A 204 2.67 0.03 10.17
C VAL A 204 1.48 0.82 10.69
N GLU A 205 0.35 0.13 10.86
CA GLU A 205 -0.84 0.73 11.45
C GLU A 205 -0.62 1.12 12.92
N PRO A 206 -1.30 2.16 13.44
CA PRO A 206 -1.10 2.66 14.81
C PRO A 206 -1.22 1.59 15.92
N GLU A 207 -2.09 0.59 15.72
CA GLU A 207 -2.33 -0.48 16.68
C GLU A 207 -1.32 -1.64 16.59
N TYR A 208 -0.50 -1.70 15.54
CA TYR A 208 0.44 -2.80 15.36
C TYR A 208 1.61 -2.65 16.35
N PRO A 209 2.03 -3.75 17.01
CA PRO A 209 3.28 -3.74 17.75
C PRO A 209 4.44 -3.59 16.76
N VAL A 210 5.40 -2.73 17.09
CA VAL A 210 6.61 -2.49 16.29
C VAL A 210 7.80 -2.24 17.22
N ASP A 211 8.99 -2.69 16.82
CA ASP A 211 10.25 -2.45 17.54
C ASP A 211 11.41 -2.10 16.60
N GLY A 212 12.50 -1.56 17.16
CA GLY A 212 13.67 -1.19 16.36
C GLY A 212 14.34 -2.37 15.64
N ALA A 213 14.22 -3.58 16.19
CA ALA A 213 14.81 -4.77 15.59
C ALA A 213 14.13 -5.15 14.27
N PHE A 214 12.79 -5.05 14.20
CA PHE A 214 12.06 -5.24 12.95
C PHE A 214 12.49 -4.21 11.90
N LEU A 215 12.59 -2.93 12.27
CA LEU A 215 13.01 -1.88 11.34
C LEU A 215 14.43 -2.14 10.79
N ALA A 216 15.34 -2.66 11.63
CA ALA A 216 16.67 -3.08 11.17
C ALA A 216 16.61 -4.24 10.16
N GLY A 217 15.80 -5.27 10.43
CA GLY A 217 15.63 -6.39 9.50
C GLY A 217 15.01 -5.97 8.16
N TRP A 218 14.01 -5.09 8.21
CA TRP A 218 13.39 -4.49 7.03
C TRP A 218 14.39 -3.66 6.21
N TYR A 219 15.12 -2.77 6.88
CA TYR A 219 16.12 -1.89 6.28
C TYR A 219 17.25 -2.69 5.61
N ASP A 220 17.87 -3.61 6.34
CA ASP A 220 19.03 -4.36 5.86
C ASP A 220 18.67 -5.19 4.61
N THR A 221 17.52 -5.86 4.65
CA THR A 221 17.07 -6.76 3.56
C THR A 221 16.75 -6.00 2.29
N LEU A 222 16.00 -4.89 2.37
CA LEU A 222 15.66 -4.11 1.18
C LEU A 222 16.88 -3.38 0.62
N THR A 223 17.73 -2.84 1.49
CA THR A 223 18.97 -2.16 1.07
C THR A 223 19.92 -3.12 0.35
N GLU A 224 20.07 -4.35 0.83
CA GLU A 224 20.89 -5.38 0.16
C GLU A 224 20.33 -5.74 -1.23
N ALA A 225 19.01 -5.63 -1.41
CA ALA A 225 18.32 -5.86 -2.69
C ALA A 225 18.21 -4.61 -3.58
N ASN A 226 18.85 -3.48 -3.22
CA ASN A 226 18.77 -2.19 -3.90
C ASN A 226 17.35 -1.57 -3.99
N TYR A 227 16.47 -1.92 -3.07
CA TYR A 227 15.18 -1.22 -2.89
C TYR A 227 15.32 -0.26 -1.70
N PRO A 228 15.09 1.05 -1.86
CA PRO A 228 15.12 1.98 -0.74
C PRO A 228 14.06 1.59 0.31
N PRO A 229 14.45 1.37 1.57
CA PRO A 229 13.50 1.02 2.61
C PRO A 229 12.67 2.24 2.98
N ALA A 230 11.36 2.03 3.11
CA ALA A 230 10.43 3.08 3.50
C ALA A 230 9.38 2.59 4.51
N LEU A 231 8.75 3.53 5.21
CA LEU A 231 7.84 3.27 6.30
C LEU A 231 6.66 4.22 6.28
N TYR A 232 5.46 3.67 6.29
CA TYR A 232 4.23 4.41 6.59
C TYR A 232 3.85 4.22 8.06
N GLY A 233 3.43 5.31 8.71
CA GLY A 233 2.97 5.23 10.10
C GLY A 233 2.53 6.56 10.72
N LEU A 234 2.12 6.47 11.99
CA LEU A 234 1.76 7.63 12.82
C LEU A 234 2.97 8.10 13.61
N PHE A 235 3.63 9.17 13.17
CA PHE A 235 4.88 9.66 13.78
C PHE A 235 4.68 10.81 14.77
N ASP A 236 4.02 10.52 15.88
CA ASP A 236 3.95 11.41 17.05
C ASP A 236 4.94 10.97 18.15
N ASP A 237 5.35 11.89 19.03
CA ASP A 237 6.38 11.69 20.07
C ASP A 237 6.25 10.37 20.89
N ASP A 238 5.02 9.95 21.20
CA ASP A 238 4.73 8.77 22.04
C ASP A 238 4.22 7.56 21.24
N SER A 239 4.24 7.61 19.90
CA SER A 239 3.79 6.52 19.04
C SER A 239 4.76 5.33 19.06
N ASN A 240 4.23 4.11 18.92
CA ASN A 240 5.07 2.91 18.90
C ASN A 240 6.10 2.96 17.77
N VAL A 241 5.71 3.47 16.58
CA VAL A 241 6.60 3.57 15.42
C VAL A 241 7.72 4.60 15.65
N THR A 242 7.45 5.72 16.31
CA THR A 242 8.50 6.71 16.65
C THR A 242 9.47 6.15 17.68
N ILE A 243 8.95 5.43 18.69
CA ILE A 243 9.80 4.75 19.68
C ILE A 243 10.69 3.70 19.00
N ALA A 244 10.12 2.86 18.12
CA ALA A 244 10.87 1.87 17.37
C ALA A 244 11.95 2.50 16.46
N LEU A 245 11.64 3.63 15.82
CA LEU A 245 12.59 4.35 14.97
C LEU A 245 13.77 4.91 15.78
N GLU A 246 13.50 5.45 16.98
CA GLU A 246 14.56 5.91 17.90
C GLU A 246 15.39 4.72 18.46
N GLU A 247 14.77 3.59 18.75
CA GLU A 247 15.49 2.36 19.13
C GLU A 247 16.43 1.90 18.00
N ALA A 248 15.93 1.85 16.76
CA ALA A 248 16.73 1.50 15.58
C ALA A 248 17.88 2.50 15.37
N ARG A 249 17.65 3.80 15.59
CA ARG A 249 18.68 4.84 15.54
C ARG A 249 19.80 4.63 16.55
N GLU A 250 19.47 4.23 17.79
CA GLU A 250 20.48 3.94 18.83
C GLU A 250 21.41 2.80 18.42
N GLU A 251 20.91 1.84 17.63
CA GLU A 251 21.69 0.72 17.11
C GLU A 251 22.46 1.08 15.83
N ASN A 252 21.81 1.77 14.89
CA ASN A 252 22.36 2.20 13.62
C ASN A 252 21.71 3.53 13.15
N GLU A 253 22.44 4.63 13.30
CA GLU A 253 21.99 5.97 12.92
C GLU A 253 21.60 6.08 11.44
N THR A 254 22.21 5.27 10.56
CA THR A 254 21.89 5.26 9.12
C THR A 254 20.44 4.84 8.85
N ILE A 255 19.86 3.95 9.66
CA ILE A 255 18.44 3.57 9.51
C ILE A 255 17.56 4.82 9.67
N PHE A 256 17.86 5.65 10.67
CA PHE A 256 17.08 6.86 10.94
C PHE A 256 17.23 7.93 9.85
N GLU A 257 18.43 8.07 9.30
CA GLU A 257 18.74 9.08 8.27
C GLU A 257 18.22 8.68 6.88
N GLU A 258 18.24 7.40 6.54
CA GLU A 258 17.95 6.94 5.18
C GLU A 258 16.52 6.42 4.99
N LEU A 259 15.88 5.87 6.04
CA LEU A 259 14.52 5.34 5.95
C LEU A 259 13.53 6.44 5.57
N ILE A 260 12.88 6.27 4.41
CA ILE A 260 11.91 7.25 3.90
C ILE A 260 10.62 7.13 4.71
N LEU A 261 10.13 8.25 5.25
CA LEU A 261 8.89 8.25 6.04
C LEU A 261 7.72 8.82 5.24
N TRP A 262 6.58 8.14 5.33
CA TRP A 262 5.27 8.61 4.93
C TRP A 262 4.36 8.68 6.16
N SER A 263 4.13 9.88 6.66
CA SER A 263 3.37 10.08 7.90
C SER A 263 1.88 10.22 7.62
N ASN A 264 1.05 9.66 8.49
CA ASN A 264 -0.39 9.91 8.49
C ASN A 264 -0.81 11.09 9.38
N GLN A 265 0.13 11.92 9.84
CA GLN A 265 -0.16 13.09 10.67
C GLN A 265 0.54 14.36 10.17
N PRO A 266 -0.09 15.54 10.37
CA PRO A 266 -1.43 15.73 10.95
C PRO A 266 -2.57 15.46 9.95
N GLN A 267 -3.73 15.01 10.45
CA GLN A 267 -4.94 14.87 9.62
C GLN A 267 -5.70 16.21 9.54
N VAL A 268 -5.58 16.90 8.41
CA VAL A 268 -6.29 18.16 8.12
C VAL A 268 -7.62 17.95 7.39
N GLY A 269 -7.81 16.76 6.82
CA GLY A 269 -9.02 16.33 6.13
C GLY A 269 -8.87 16.32 4.60
N ILE A 270 -9.78 15.62 3.95
CA ILE A 270 -9.82 15.44 2.49
C ILE A 270 -10.03 16.80 1.79
N THR A 271 -9.21 17.07 0.77
CA THR A 271 -9.35 18.23 -0.12
C THR A 271 -9.06 17.83 -1.58
N SER A 272 -9.52 18.67 -2.52
CA SER A 272 -9.02 18.64 -3.90
C SER A 272 -7.57 19.12 -3.95
N GLU A 273 -6.84 18.80 -5.01
CA GLU A 273 -5.49 19.30 -5.31
C GLU A 273 -5.40 20.83 -5.18
N GLU A 274 -6.35 21.57 -5.78
CA GLU A 274 -6.40 23.05 -5.71
C GLU A 274 -6.53 23.59 -4.28
N ASN A 275 -7.08 22.80 -3.36
CA ASN A 275 -7.32 23.17 -1.96
C ASN A 275 -6.44 22.34 -1.00
N ALA A 276 -5.40 21.68 -1.49
CA ALA A 276 -4.44 20.97 -0.66
C ALA A 276 -3.70 21.97 0.25
N PRO A 277 -3.10 21.51 1.37
CA PRO A 277 -2.26 22.36 2.19
C PRO A 277 -1.15 23.04 1.36
N ASP A 278 -0.96 24.34 1.55
CA ASP A 278 0.05 25.12 0.81
C ASP A 278 1.50 24.81 1.25
N SER A 279 1.67 24.07 2.35
CA SER A 279 2.96 23.74 2.96
C SER A 279 3.01 22.27 3.40
N PHE A 280 4.20 21.68 3.34
CA PHE A 280 4.47 20.33 3.83
C PHE A 280 4.75 20.35 5.34
N ASP A 281 3.70 20.50 6.14
CA ASP A 281 3.76 20.58 7.60
C ASP A 281 3.45 19.23 8.25
N VAL A 282 4.31 18.24 7.98
CA VAL A 282 4.15 16.85 8.42
C VAL A 282 4.69 16.62 9.84
N ASN A 283 4.06 15.71 10.60
CA ASN A 283 4.62 15.21 11.85
C ASN A 283 5.62 14.09 11.55
N ALA A 284 6.87 14.26 11.96
CA ALA A 284 7.92 13.25 11.93
C ALA A 284 9.04 13.61 12.93
N PRO A 285 9.87 12.65 13.37
CA PRO A 285 10.97 12.93 14.29
C PRO A 285 12.01 13.86 13.68
N ASP A 286 12.54 14.79 14.48
CA ASP A 286 13.56 15.74 14.03
C ASP A 286 14.81 15.02 13.50
N GLY A 287 15.22 15.39 12.28
CA GLY A 287 16.39 14.80 11.61
C GLY A 287 16.11 13.49 10.88
N SER A 288 14.88 12.98 10.93
CA SER A 288 14.44 11.90 10.05
C SER A 288 14.18 12.39 8.63
N ARG A 289 13.75 11.50 7.73
CA ARG A 289 13.54 11.78 6.31
C ARG A 289 12.08 11.62 5.87
N PRO A 290 11.16 12.51 6.30
CA PRO A 290 9.79 12.48 5.82
C PRO A 290 9.68 13.04 4.40
N LEU A 291 9.22 12.19 3.47
CA LEU A 291 8.96 12.59 2.09
C LEU A 291 7.48 12.51 1.72
N GLY A 292 6.64 11.85 2.52
CA GLY A 292 5.21 11.73 2.30
C GLY A 292 4.38 12.17 3.51
N TRP A 293 3.21 12.72 3.23
CA TRP A 293 2.23 13.11 4.22
C TRP A 293 0.81 12.77 3.73
N GLN A 294 0.17 11.78 4.36
CA GLN A 294 -1.26 11.53 4.22
C GLN A 294 -2.00 12.48 5.14
N TYR A 295 -2.69 13.45 4.55
CA TYR A 295 -3.29 14.55 5.28
C TYR A 295 -4.82 14.44 5.38
N GLY A 296 -5.43 13.53 4.62
CA GLY A 296 -6.87 13.28 4.66
C GLY A 296 -7.19 11.82 4.34
N LEU A 297 -8.19 11.29 5.05
CA LEU A 297 -8.63 9.90 4.98
C LEU A 297 -10.05 9.77 4.41
N GLU A 298 -10.29 8.70 3.68
CA GLU A 298 -11.58 8.13 3.26
C GLU A 298 -12.52 9.15 2.61
N ALA A 299 -12.13 9.67 1.44
CA ALA A 299 -12.99 10.52 0.65
C ALA A 299 -14.30 9.81 0.24
N ASP A 300 -15.45 10.31 0.69
CA ASP A 300 -16.77 9.74 0.38
C ASP A 300 -17.08 9.63 -1.13
N THR A 301 -16.51 10.53 -1.95
CA THR A 301 -16.87 10.67 -3.38
C THR A 301 -16.16 9.65 -4.26
N CYS A 302 -14.85 9.50 -4.07
CA CYS A 302 -13.99 8.52 -4.70
C CYS A 302 -13.17 7.97 -3.55
N ASN A 303 -13.31 6.71 -3.16
CA ASN A 303 -12.76 6.14 -1.92
C ASN A 303 -11.22 6.11 -1.91
N ILE A 304 -10.62 7.29 -1.72
CA ILE A 304 -9.19 7.59 -1.71
C ILE A 304 -8.82 8.32 -0.43
N ASP A 305 -7.53 8.27 -0.12
CA ASP A 305 -6.88 9.15 0.83
C ASP A 305 -6.08 10.21 0.05
N THR A 306 -5.88 11.39 0.64
CA THR A 306 -5.21 12.52 -0.03
C THR A 306 -3.86 12.80 0.60
N ASN A 307 -2.86 13.00 -0.26
CA ASN A 307 -1.46 13.05 0.12
C ASN A 307 -0.74 14.27 -0.47
N LEU A 308 0.26 14.75 0.27
CA LEU A 308 1.31 15.60 -0.26
C LEU A 308 2.64 14.85 -0.16
N PHE A 309 3.51 15.07 -1.14
CA PHE A 309 4.86 14.52 -1.14
C PHE A 309 5.85 15.62 -1.46
N VAL A 310 7.01 15.59 -0.79
CA VAL A 310 8.17 16.37 -1.25
C VAL A 310 8.55 15.82 -2.63
N GLY A 311 8.85 16.68 -3.60
CA GLY A 311 9.05 16.20 -4.98
C GLY A 311 10.21 15.22 -5.16
N GLU A 312 11.16 15.19 -4.22
CA GLU A 312 12.19 14.14 -4.12
C GLU A 312 11.60 12.72 -4.10
N MET A 313 10.38 12.53 -3.57
CA MET A 313 9.66 11.27 -3.57
C MET A 313 9.52 10.66 -4.99
N LEU A 314 9.51 11.50 -6.04
CA LEU A 314 9.41 11.02 -7.42
C LEU A 314 10.62 10.18 -7.86
N ASN A 315 11.75 10.28 -7.16
CA ASN A 315 12.92 9.42 -7.40
C ASN A 315 12.75 8.00 -6.83
N TYR A 316 11.75 7.80 -5.98
CA TYR A 316 11.52 6.58 -5.21
C TYR A 316 10.18 5.92 -5.54
N THR A 317 9.48 6.41 -6.57
CA THR A 317 8.22 5.85 -7.03
C THR A 317 8.39 5.21 -8.40
N TRP A 318 7.54 4.24 -8.71
CA TRP A 318 7.58 3.53 -9.98
C TRP A 318 6.89 4.35 -11.06
N GLY A 319 7.67 5.12 -11.81
CA GLY A 319 7.21 5.85 -12.99
C GLY A 319 7.15 4.98 -14.25
N SER A 320 6.61 5.55 -15.33
CA SER A 320 6.72 4.97 -16.66
C SER A 320 8.19 4.83 -17.07
N ALA A 321 8.53 3.73 -17.74
CA ALA A 321 9.83 3.59 -18.38
C ALA A 321 9.93 4.59 -19.53
N GLU A 322 11.01 5.37 -19.57
CA GLU A 322 11.34 6.25 -20.72
C GLU A 322 11.82 5.46 -21.95
#